data_AF-A0A975GG05-F1
#
_entry.id   AF-A0A975GG05-F1
#
_cell.length_a   1.000
_cell.length_b   1.000
_cell.length_c   1.000
_cell.angle_alpha   90.00
_cell.angle_beta   90.00
_cell.angle_gamma   90.00
#
_symmetry.space_group_name_H-M   'P 1'
#
loop_
_entity.id
_entity.type
_entity.pdbx_description
1 polymer ?
#
loop_
_entity_poly.entity_id
_entity_poly.type
_entity_poly.pdbx_seq_one_letter_code
_entity_poly.pdbx_strand_id
1 'polypeptide(L)'
;MEIAKTVEKTVKAMNEIEEKISIIEEIARETNMLALNASIEAARAGEHGKGFTVVALEVKKLAEHSRVAAAKINELSTSSVEVAEKAAELLKKTAPDIQKTADLVQEISAACNEQSTGAEQINLAIHQLDQVIQQNASASEQMSASAENLSSSAEELSAGAGKMASQASQLQDAVAFFKIGDIQNQDDDYDNDDEFLLIKKEKHKNTRSVNPKKSQKKPEKGIKKDQSGFELDMAGRVTSKDRLDDEFENF
;
A
#
# COMPACT_ATOMS: atom_id res chain seq x y z
N MET A 1 2.13 30.15 -16.68
CA MET A 1 2.86 31.44 -16.82
C MET A 1 2.00 32.56 -17.44
N GLU A 2 0.85 32.25 -18.03
CA GLU A 2 -0.02 33.24 -18.67
C GLU A 2 -0.75 34.16 -17.67
N ILE A 3 -1.18 33.64 -16.53
CA ILE A 3 -1.91 34.41 -15.51
C ILE A 3 -1.05 35.54 -14.93
N ALA A 4 0.22 35.28 -14.62
CA ALA A 4 1.15 36.31 -14.13
C ALA A 4 1.33 37.45 -15.15
N LYS A 5 1.40 37.11 -16.45
CA LYS A 5 1.50 38.08 -17.54
C LYS A 5 0.22 38.91 -17.69
N THR A 6 -0.95 38.31 -17.46
CA THR A 6 -2.23 39.02 -17.46
C THR A 6 -2.32 40.01 -16.31
N VAL A 7 -1.89 39.61 -15.10
CA VAL A 7 -1.86 40.52 -13.95
C VAL A 7 -0.89 41.68 -14.17
N GLU A 8 0.30 41.42 -14.73
CA GLU A 8 1.26 42.48 -15.07
C GLU A 8 0.69 43.48 -16.08
N LYS A 9 -0.06 43.00 -17.09
CA LYS A 9 -0.76 43.87 -18.04
C LYS A 9 -1.84 44.71 -17.37
N THR A 10 -2.59 44.15 -16.43
CA THR A 10 -3.61 44.89 -15.67
C THR A 10 -2.97 45.99 -14.85
N VAL A 11 -1.86 45.73 -14.16
CA VAL A 11 -1.14 46.75 -13.38
C VAL A 11 -0.65 47.87 -14.30
N LYS A 12 -0.05 47.54 -15.46
CA LYS A 12 0.37 48.55 -16.44
C LYS A 12 -0.79 49.41 -16.94
N ALA A 13 -1.92 48.79 -17.27
CA ALA A 13 -3.11 49.52 -17.71
C ALA A 13 -3.65 50.46 -16.61
N MET A 14 -3.61 50.04 -15.34
CA MET A 14 -4.04 50.88 -14.21
C MET A 14 -3.09 52.07 -13.99
N ASN A 15 -1.78 51.89 -14.16
CA ASN A 15 -0.81 52.99 -14.09
C ASN A 15 -0.99 53.99 -15.24
N GLU A 16 -1.30 53.51 -16.45
CA GLU A 16 -1.66 54.40 -17.57
C GLU A 16 -2.94 55.20 -17.26
N ILE A 17 -3.93 54.58 -16.63
CA ILE A 17 -5.16 55.24 -16.20
C ILE A 17 -4.85 56.34 -15.16
N GLU A 18 -3.99 56.07 -14.18
CA GLU A 18 -3.54 57.05 -13.19
C GLU A 18 -2.92 58.28 -13.86
N GLU A 19 -2.02 58.09 -14.83
CA GLU A 19 -1.40 59.18 -15.59
C GLU A 19 -2.45 60.02 -16.33
N LYS A 20 -3.43 59.38 -16.98
CA LYS A 20 -4.51 60.11 -17.68
C LYS A 20 -5.41 60.88 -16.71
N ILE A 21 -5.67 60.35 -15.52
CA ILE A 21 -6.48 61.03 -14.50
C ILE A 21 -5.74 62.25 -13.96
N SER A 22 -4.42 62.17 -13.77
CA SER A 22 -3.59 63.31 -13.34
C SER A 22 -3.71 64.49 -14.31
N ILE A 23 -3.68 64.22 -15.62
CA ILE A 23 -3.90 65.24 -16.66
C ILE A 23 -5.31 65.85 -16.56
N ILE A 24 -6.35 65.03 -16.30
CA ILE A 24 -7.73 65.51 -16.13
C ILE A 24 -7.85 66.41 -14.90
N GLU A 25 -7.18 66.07 -13.80
CA GLU A 25 -7.15 66.90 -12.58
C GLU A 25 -6.47 68.25 -12.85
N GLU A 26 -5.40 68.27 -13.63
CA GLU A 26 -4.73 69.50 -14.08
C GLU A 26 -5.65 70.36 -14.95
N ILE A 27 -6.33 69.77 -15.94
CA ILE A 27 -7.30 70.48 -16.80
C ILE A 27 -8.45 71.07 -15.95
N ALA A 28 -8.97 70.30 -14.98
CA ALA A 28 -10.02 70.77 -14.08
C ALA A 28 -9.53 71.96 -13.24
N ARG A 29 -8.29 71.93 -12.75
CA ARG A 29 -7.67 73.04 -12.02
C ARG A 29 -7.51 74.29 -12.90
N GLU A 30 -7.00 74.15 -14.12
CA GLU A 30 -6.88 75.26 -15.07
C GLU A 30 -8.25 75.87 -15.41
N THR A 31 -9.25 75.03 -15.65
CA THR A 31 -10.62 75.45 -15.94
C THR A 31 -11.23 76.22 -14.77
N ASN A 32 -10.97 75.77 -13.53
CA ASN A 32 -11.39 76.47 -12.32
C ASN A 32 -10.72 77.85 -12.18
N MET A 33 -9.42 77.95 -12.52
CA MET A 33 -8.69 79.23 -12.52
C MET A 33 -9.20 80.18 -13.62
N LEU A 34 -9.49 79.68 -14.82
CA LEU A 34 -10.09 80.45 -15.90
C LEU A 34 -11.49 80.95 -15.54
N ALA A 35 -12.31 80.10 -14.92
CA ALA A 35 -13.65 80.47 -14.44
C ALA A 35 -13.60 81.54 -13.34
N LEU A 36 -12.61 81.46 -12.44
CA LEU A 36 -12.37 82.49 -11.42
C LEU A 36 -12.01 83.83 -12.06
N ASN A 37 -11.08 83.83 -13.03
CA ASN A 37 -10.69 85.04 -13.76
C ASN A 37 -11.88 85.66 -14.52
N ALA A 38 -12.69 84.82 -15.17
CA ALA A 38 -13.91 85.27 -15.86
C ALA A 38 -14.94 85.88 -14.88
N SER A 39 -15.09 85.31 -13.68
CA SER A 39 -15.96 85.85 -12.64
C SER A 39 -15.49 87.23 -12.14
N ILE A 40 -14.18 87.42 -11.98
CA ILE A 40 -13.57 88.70 -11.58
C ILE A 40 -13.78 89.75 -12.68
N GLU A 41 -13.54 89.41 -13.94
CA GLU A 41 -13.70 90.36 -15.06
C GLU A 41 -15.18 90.71 -15.30
N ALA A 42 -16.09 89.74 -15.11
CA ALA A 42 -17.53 89.99 -15.13
C ALA A 42 -17.97 90.93 -14.00
N ALA A 43 -17.42 90.79 -12.79
CA ALA A 43 -17.67 91.73 -11.70
C ALA A 43 -17.13 93.14 -12.02
N ARG A 44 -15.99 93.22 -12.72
CA ARG A 44 -15.37 94.49 -13.16
C ARG A 44 -16.19 95.21 -14.23
N ALA A 45 -16.86 94.47 -15.12
CA ALA A 45 -17.74 95.01 -16.16
C ALA A 45 -19.10 95.54 -15.66
N GLY A 46 -19.39 95.42 -14.36
CA GLY A 46 -20.59 95.97 -13.73
C GLY A 46 -21.89 95.40 -14.31
N GLU A 47 -22.81 96.27 -14.75
CA GLU A 47 -24.12 95.85 -15.30
C GLU A 47 -24.00 94.97 -16.54
N HIS A 48 -22.99 95.18 -17.38
CA HIS A 48 -22.78 94.41 -18.61
C HIS A 48 -22.24 92.99 -18.36
N GLY A 49 -21.69 92.73 -17.18
CA GLY A 49 -21.09 91.44 -16.80
C GLY A 49 -22.05 90.46 -16.11
N LYS A 50 -23.28 90.89 -15.74
CA LYS A 50 -24.22 90.08 -14.94
C LYS A 50 -24.48 88.69 -15.53
N GLY A 51 -24.62 88.57 -16.85
CA GLY A 51 -24.82 87.28 -17.52
C GLY A 51 -23.56 86.40 -17.53
N PHE A 52 -22.38 87.01 -17.68
CA PHE A 52 -21.09 86.30 -17.67
C PHE A 52 -20.71 85.76 -16.28
N THR A 53 -21.10 86.46 -15.21
CA THR A 53 -20.90 85.96 -13.83
C THR A 53 -21.60 84.63 -13.58
N VAL A 54 -22.84 84.48 -14.08
CA VAL A 54 -23.61 83.23 -13.90
C VAL A 54 -22.95 82.07 -14.64
N VAL A 55 -22.51 82.31 -15.88
CA VAL A 55 -21.80 81.30 -16.67
C VAL A 55 -20.47 80.92 -16.00
N ALA A 56 -19.69 81.89 -15.52
CA ALA A 56 -18.43 81.64 -14.83
C ALA A 56 -18.61 80.80 -13.54
N LEU A 57 -19.70 81.03 -12.78
CA LEU A 57 -20.03 80.21 -11.61
C LEU A 57 -20.39 78.77 -11.98
N GLU A 58 -21.12 78.55 -13.07
CA GLU A 58 -21.47 77.20 -13.52
C GLU A 58 -20.25 76.44 -14.03
N VAL A 59 -19.36 77.11 -14.79
CA VAL A 59 -18.08 76.52 -15.22
C VAL A 59 -17.20 76.16 -14.03
N LYS A 60 -17.13 77.03 -13.01
CA LYS A 60 -16.41 76.77 -11.76
C LYS A 60 -16.94 75.50 -11.06
N LYS A 61 -18.26 75.38 -10.96
CA LYS A 61 -18.93 74.22 -10.35
C LYS A 61 -18.66 72.93 -11.13
N LEU A 62 -18.67 72.99 -12.46
CA LEU A 62 -18.37 71.84 -13.31
C LEU A 62 -16.89 71.40 -13.21
N ALA A 63 -15.97 72.37 -13.13
CA ALA A 63 -14.56 72.11 -12.94
C ALA A 63 -14.28 71.42 -11.58
N GLU A 64 -14.89 71.91 -10.50
CA GLU A 64 -14.77 71.27 -9.19
C GLU A 64 -15.39 69.86 -9.18
N HIS A 65 -16.52 69.67 -9.86
CA HIS A 65 -17.12 68.35 -10.02
C HIS A 65 -16.21 67.38 -10.78
N SER A 66 -15.56 67.82 -11.86
CA SER A 66 -14.57 67.01 -12.60
C SER A 66 -13.37 66.64 -11.74
N ARG A 67 -12.87 67.58 -10.91
CA ARG A 67 -11.76 67.33 -10.00
C ARG A 67 -12.09 66.25 -8.97
N VAL A 68 -13.27 66.34 -8.35
CA VAL A 68 -13.75 65.33 -7.38
C VAL A 68 -13.96 63.97 -8.04
N ALA A 69 -14.48 63.92 -9.26
CA ALA A 69 -14.64 62.68 -10.01
C ALA A 69 -13.28 62.06 -10.35
N ALA A 70 -12.33 62.86 -10.85
CA ALA A 70 -10.96 62.42 -11.13
C ALA A 70 -10.29 61.82 -9.88
N ALA A 71 -10.39 62.49 -8.72
CA ALA A 71 -9.84 61.98 -7.46
C ALA A 71 -10.42 60.61 -7.06
N LYS A 72 -11.73 60.40 -7.22
CA LYS A 72 -12.38 59.11 -6.95
C LYS A 72 -11.92 57.99 -7.89
N ILE A 73 -11.71 58.31 -9.17
CA ILE A 73 -11.19 57.32 -10.12
C ILE A 73 -9.73 56.99 -9.74
N ASN A 74 -8.94 57.98 -9.33
CA ASN A 74 -7.55 57.75 -8.89
C ASN A 74 -7.47 56.81 -7.67
N GLU A 75 -8.31 57.05 -6.66
CA GLU A 75 -8.43 56.17 -5.48
C GLU A 75 -8.81 54.74 -5.88
N LEU A 76 -9.77 54.59 -6.79
CA LEU A 76 -10.20 53.28 -7.28
C LEU A 76 -9.10 52.57 -8.08
N SER A 77 -8.36 53.29 -8.94
CA SER A 77 -7.23 52.75 -9.69
C SER A 77 -6.12 52.27 -8.76
N THR A 78 -5.77 53.07 -7.75
CA THR A 78 -4.77 52.71 -6.74
C THR A 78 -5.18 51.45 -5.98
N SER A 79 -6.42 51.39 -5.50
CA SER A 79 -6.95 50.20 -4.82
C SER A 79 -6.93 48.96 -5.73
N SER A 80 -7.22 49.14 -7.03
CA SER A 80 -7.21 48.05 -8.00
C SER A 80 -5.81 47.50 -8.23
N VAL A 81 -4.78 48.35 -8.24
CA VAL A 81 -3.36 47.94 -8.31
C VAL A 81 -2.99 47.11 -7.10
N GLU A 82 -3.32 47.55 -5.88
CA GLU A 82 -3.03 46.80 -4.66
C GLU A 82 -3.67 45.40 -4.65
N VAL A 83 -4.92 45.29 -5.12
CA VAL A 83 -5.61 44.00 -5.22
C VAL A 83 -4.92 43.10 -6.25
N ALA A 84 -4.52 43.65 -7.40
CA ALA A 84 -3.80 42.91 -8.43
C ALA A 84 -2.44 42.40 -7.93
N GLU A 85 -1.69 43.21 -7.18
CA GLU A 85 -0.42 42.81 -6.58
C GLU A 85 -0.57 41.70 -5.55
N LYS A 86 -1.56 41.81 -4.65
CA LYS A 86 -1.89 40.75 -3.68
C LYS A 86 -2.27 39.44 -4.37
N ALA A 87 -3.06 39.52 -5.44
CA ALA A 87 -3.40 38.35 -6.25
C ALA A 87 -2.16 37.73 -6.92
N ALA A 88 -1.23 38.55 -7.42
CA ALA A 88 0.02 38.07 -8.00
C ALA A 88 0.89 37.33 -6.97
N GLU A 89 0.99 37.86 -5.74
CA GLU A 89 1.75 37.24 -4.66
C GLU A 89 1.16 35.88 -4.26
N LEU A 90 -0.16 35.82 -4.05
CA LEU A 90 -0.85 34.56 -3.74
C LEU A 90 -0.64 33.52 -4.85
N LEU A 91 -0.76 33.92 -6.12
CA LEU A 91 -0.49 33.03 -7.24
C LEU A 91 0.96 32.53 -7.27
N LYS A 92 1.93 33.39 -6.93
CA LYS A 92 3.34 33.02 -6.84
C LYS A 92 3.59 31.97 -5.75
N LYS A 93 2.82 32.02 -4.65
CA LYS A 93 2.89 31.03 -3.57
C LYS A 93 2.20 29.71 -3.93
N THR A 94 1.05 29.76 -4.62
CA THR A 94 0.26 28.56 -4.92
C THR A 94 0.77 27.79 -6.15
N ALA A 95 1.41 28.47 -7.11
CA ALA A 95 1.89 27.81 -8.34
C ALA A 95 2.88 26.64 -8.09
N PRO A 96 3.87 26.75 -7.18
CA PRO A 96 4.73 25.63 -6.80
C PRO A 96 3.96 24.46 -6.18
N ASP A 97 2.95 24.72 -5.36
CA ASP A 97 2.16 23.68 -4.70
C ASP A 97 1.28 22.92 -5.69
N ILE A 98 0.74 23.62 -6.70
CA ILE A 98 0.05 22.98 -7.85
C ILE A 98 1.02 22.09 -8.62
N GLN A 99 2.26 22.54 -8.86
CA GLN A 99 3.26 21.74 -9.54
C GLN A 99 3.60 20.46 -8.74
N LYS A 100 3.86 20.58 -7.44
CA LYS A 100 4.08 19.42 -6.57
C LYS A 100 2.90 18.45 -6.60
N THR A 101 1.67 18.97 -6.58
CA THR A 101 0.47 18.14 -6.67
C THR A 101 0.43 17.38 -8.01
N ALA A 102 0.80 18.03 -9.12
CA ALA A 102 0.88 17.38 -10.42
C ALA A 102 1.98 16.30 -10.45
N ASP A 103 3.14 16.57 -9.87
CA ASP A 103 4.25 15.62 -9.77
C ASP A 103 3.83 14.39 -8.94
N LEU A 104 3.18 14.60 -7.79
CA LEU A 104 2.63 13.52 -6.96
C LEU A 104 1.61 12.67 -7.71
N VAL A 105 0.72 13.28 -8.51
CA VAL A 105 -0.24 12.54 -9.33
C VAL A 105 0.46 11.69 -10.40
N GLN A 106 1.56 12.17 -10.97
CA GLN A 106 2.39 11.39 -11.90
C GLN A 106 3.06 10.21 -11.19
N GLU A 107 3.62 10.42 -10.00
CA GLU A 107 4.21 9.35 -9.17
C GLU A 107 3.16 8.30 -8.79
N ILE A 108 1.97 8.71 -8.35
CA ILE A 108 0.85 7.81 -8.07
C ILE A 108 0.49 7.00 -9.31
N SER A 109 0.41 7.65 -10.48
CA SER A 109 0.07 6.96 -11.73
C SER A 109 1.13 5.91 -12.11
N ALA A 110 2.42 6.22 -11.91
CA ALA A 110 3.51 5.27 -12.12
C ALA A 110 3.43 4.09 -11.13
N ALA A 111 3.21 4.37 -9.85
CA ALA A 111 3.04 3.36 -8.81
C ALA A 111 1.81 2.47 -9.07
N CYS A 112 0.71 3.03 -9.56
CA CYS A 112 -0.47 2.26 -9.94
C CYS A 112 -0.18 1.30 -11.11
N ASN A 113 0.61 1.71 -12.09
CA ASN A 113 1.02 0.81 -13.18
C ASN A 113 1.92 -0.33 -12.68
N GLU A 114 2.83 -0.04 -11.75
CA GLU A 114 3.65 -1.07 -11.10
C GLU A 114 2.80 -2.03 -10.26
N GLN A 115 1.85 -1.52 -9.48
CA GLN A 115 0.89 -2.34 -8.74
C GLN A 115 0.03 -3.22 -9.65
N SER A 116 -0.41 -2.71 -10.80
CA SER A 116 -1.16 -3.49 -11.78
C SER A 116 -0.32 -4.65 -12.32
N THR A 117 0.95 -4.38 -12.63
CA THR A 117 1.89 -5.41 -13.08
C THR A 117 2.14 -6.44 -11.96
N GLY A 118 2.31 -5.99 -10.71
CA GLY A 118 2.44 -6.86 -9.54
C GLY A 118 1.21 -7.74 -9.31
N ALA A 119 0.00 -7.19 -9.49
CA ALA A 119 -1.24 -7.95 -9.38
C ALA A 119 -1.35 -9.06 -10.45
N GLU A 120 -0.91 -8.79 -11.68
CA GLU A 120 -0.84 -9.81 -12.74
C GLU A 120 0.14 -10.94 -12.37
N GLN A 121 1.32 -10.60 -11.82
CA GLN A 121 2.28 -11.62 -11.35
C GLN A 121 1.72 -12.46 -10.20
N ILE A 122 1.02 -11.83 -9.25
CA ILE A 122 0.34 -12.55 -8.16
C ILE A 122 -0.72 -13.50 -8.74
N ASN A 123 -1.52 -13.04 -9.71
CA ASN A 123 -2.54 -13.87 -10.35
C ASN A 123 -1.93 -15.10 -11.05
N LEU A 124 -0.83 -14.91 -11.77
CA LEU A 124 -0.06 -16.00 -12.37
C LEU A 124 0.45 -17.01 -11.33
N ALA A 125 1.01 -16.51 -10.22
CA ALA A 125 1.49 -17.37 -9.14
C ALA A 125 0.35 -18.18 -8.49
N ILE A 126 -0.85 -17.58 -8.34
CA ILE A 126 -2.03 -18.28 -7.84
C ILE A 126 -2.45 -19.42 -8.79
N HIS A 127 -2.44 -19.19 -10.10
CA HIS A 127 -2.73 -20.24 -11.08
C HIS A 127 -1.71 -21.39 -11.04
N GLN A 128 -0.42 -21.08 -10.86
CA GLN A 128 0.60 -22.11 -10.68
C GLN A 128 0.41 -22.90 -9.39
N LEU A 129 0.06 -22.22 -8.30
CA LEU A 129 -0.27 -22.87 -7.02
C LEU A 129 -1.46 -23.81 -7.15
N ASP A 130 -2.51 -23.40 -7.86
CA ASP A 130 -3.68 -24.25 -8.13
C ASP A 130 -3.28 -25.54 -8.88
N GLN A 131 -2.42 -25.42 -9.90
CA GLN A 131 -1.89 -26.58 -10.62
C GLN A 131 -1.11 -27.54 -9.71
N VAL A 132 -0.26 -27.01 -8.83
CA VAL A 132 0.50 -27.82 -7.86
C VAL A 132 -0.44 -28.49 -6.85
N ILE A 133 -1.47 -27.79 -6.39
CA ILE A 133 -2.48 -28.35 -5.48
C ILE A 133 -3.23 -29.51 -6.15
N GLN A 134 -3.65 -29.35 -7.40
CA GLN A 134 -4.29 -30.42 -8.17
C GLN A 134 -3.36 -31.62 -8.35
N GLN A 135 -2.10 -31.39 -8.69
CA GLN A 135 -1.10 -32.46 -8.81
C GLN A 135 -0.89 -33.18 -7.46
N ASN A 136 -0.82 -32.45 -6.36
CA ASN A 136 -0.69 -33.02 -5.02
C ASN A 136 -1.93 -33.85 -4.63
N ALA A 137 -3.13 -33.42 -5.02
CA ALA A 137 -4.35 -34.18 -4.81
C ALA A 137 -4.31 -35.52 -5.59
N SER A 138 -4.02 -35.48 -6.89
CA SER A 138 -3.90 -36.69 -7.72
C SER A 138 -2.79 -37.62 -7.24
N ALA A 139 -1.64 -37.08 -6.83
CA ALA A 139 -0.55 -37.88 -6.26
C ALA A 139 -0.96 -38.55 -4.95
N SER A 140 -1.76 -37.86 -4.11
CA SER A 140 -2.28 -38.40 -2.86
C SER A 140 -3.33 -39.50 -3.09
N GLU A 141 -4.19 -39.35 -4.10
CA GLU A 141 -5.10 -40.40 -4.53
C GLU A 141 -4.33 -41.64 -5.02
N GLN A 142 -3.32 -41.44 -5.88
CA GLN A 142 -2.49 -42.54 -6.39
C GLN A 142 -1.69 -43.23 -5.27
N MET A 143 -1.18 -42.46 -4.30
CA MET A 143 -0.52 -42.99 -3.11
C MET A 143 -1.48 -43.84 -2.27
N SER A 144 -2.72 -43.37 -2.08
CA SER A 144 -3.74 -44.11 -1.31
C SER A 144 -4.10 -45.42 -1.99
N ALA A 145 -4.32 -45.42 -3.31
CA ALA A 145 -4.55 -46.63 -4.08
C ALA A 145 -3.35 -47.61 -4.03
N SER A 146 -2.12 -47.07 -4.06
CA SER A 146 -0.90 -47.88 -3.92
C SER A 146 -0.79 -48.52 -2.53
N ALA A 147 -1.18 -47.81 -1.48
CA ALA A 147 -1.22 -48.32 -0.11
C ALA A 147 -2.27 -49.43 0.05
N GLU A 148 -3.46 -49.29 -0.55
CA GLU A 148 -4.48 -50.34 -0.59
C GLU A 148 -3.97 -51.61 -1.29
N ASN A 149 -3.36 -51.47 -2.47
CA ASN A 149 -2.79 -52.60 -3.21
C ASN A 149 -1.68 -53.30 -2.41
N LEU A 150 -0.83 -52.52 -1.74
CA LEU A 150 0.23 -53.06 -0.88
C LEU A 150 -0.35 -53.80 0.33
N SER A 151 -1.40 -53.27 0.96
CA SER A 151 -2.11 -53.94 2.05
C SER A 151 -2.71 -55.27 1.61
N SER A 152 -3.39 -55.28 0.45
CA SER A 152 -3.95 -56.50 -0.13
C SER A 152 -2.87 -57.55 -0.43
N SER A 153 -1.73 -57.14 -1.01
CA SER A 153 -0.60 -58.03 -1.27
C SER A 153 0.01 -58.61 0.01
N ALA A 154 0.08 -57.81 1.08
CA ALA A 154 0.56 -58.26 2.38
C ALA A 154 -0.40 -59.27 3.05
N GLU A 155 -1.71 -59.07 2.91
CA GLU A 155 -2.73 -60.02 3.37
C GLU A 155 -2.63 -61.35 2.63
N GLU A 156 -2.47 -61.33 1.30
CA GLU A 156 -2.29 -62.54 0.50
C GLU A 156 -1.02 -63.31 0.91
N LEU A 157 0.10 -62.60 1.10
CA LEU A 157 1.36 -63.20 1.53
C LEU A 157 1.23 -63.83 2.93
N SER A 158 0.56 -63.13 3.86
CA SER A 158 0.30 -63.63 5.22
C SER A 158 -0.56 -64.89 5.20
N ALA A 159 -1.62 -64.91 4.38
CA ALA A 159 -2.47 -66.08 4.19
C ALA A 159 -1.68 -67.27 3.59
N GLY A 160 -0.80 -67.00 2.63
CA GLY A 160 0.12 -68.00 2.06
C GLY A 160 1.06 -68.59 3.11
N ALA A 161 1.72 -67.74 3.89
CA ALA A 161 2.59 -68.18 4.99
C ALA A 161 1.83 -69.02 6.03
N GLY A 162 0.59 -68.65 6.36
CA GLY A 162 -0.29 -69.41 7.25
C GLY A 162 -0.63 -70.81 6.71
N LYS A 163 -0.92 -70.93 5.40
CA LYS A 163 -1.14 -72.24 4.74
C LYS A 163 0.12 -73.11 4.77
N MET A 164 1.29 -72.52 4.50
CA MET A 164 2.55 -73.26 4.57
C MET A 164 2.85 -73.75 5.98
N ALA A 165 2.59 -72.92 7.00
CA ALA A 165 2.75 -73.30 8.41
C ALA A 165 1.82 -74.46 8.81
N SER A 166 0.55 -74.45 8.37
CA SER A 166 -0.37 -75.54 8.68
C SER A 166 -0.01 -76.84 7.94
N GLN A 167 0.44 -76.75 6.68
CA GLN A 167 0.97 -77.89 5.94
C GLN A 167 2.21 -78.48 6.62
N ALA A 168 3.12 -77.64 7.11
CA ALA A 168 4.29 -78.08 7.85
C ALA A 168 3.90 -78.82 9.15
N SER A 169 2.88 -78.33 9.88
CA SER A 169 2.34 -79.02 11.06
C SER A 169 1.71 -80.37 10.70
N GLN A 170 0.93 -80.45 9.61
CA GLN A 170 0.33 -81.70 9.15
C GLN A 170 1.39 -82.73 8.76
N LEU A 171 2.47 -82.29 8.10
CA LEU A 171 3.61 -83.15 7.77
C LEU A 171 4.34 -83.60 9.04
N GLN A 172 4.51 -82.73 10.03
CA GLN A 172 5.08 -83.11 11.32
C GLN A 172 4.21 -84.16 12.04
N ASP A 173 2.90 -83.98 12.06
CA ASP A 173 1.95 -84.94 12.65
C ASP A 173 1.97 -86.29 11.91
N ALA A 174 2.03 -86.27 10.57
CA ALA A 174 2.14 -87.49 9.77
C ALA A 174 3.47 -88.20 10.03
N VAL A 175 4.59 -87.48 10.09
CA VAL A 175 5.90 -88.06 10.43
C VAL A 175 5.89 -88.63 11.86
N ALA A 176 5.23 -87.97 12.81
CA ALA A 176 5.07 -88.48 14.16
C ALA A 176 4.22 -89.76 14.21
N PHE A 177 3.13 -89.83 13.44
CA PHE A 177 2.30 -91.03 13.29
C PHE A 177 3.10 -92.21 12.71
N PHE A 178 3.91 -91.97 11.67
CA PHE A 178 4.77 -93.00 11.09
C PHE A 178 5.91 -93.42 12.02
N LYS A 179 6.48 -92.50 12.81
CA LYS A 179 7.50 -92.85 13.82
C LYS A 179 6.94 -93.69 14.98
N ILE A 180 5.64 -93.67 15.24
CA ILE A 180 4.98 -94.51 16.26
C ILE A 180 4.83 -95.98 15.81
N GLY A 181 5.00 -96.29 14.52
CA GLY A 181 4.82 -97.63 13.95
C GLY A 181 6.02 -98.59 14.06
N ASP A 182 7.22 -98.09 14.39
CA ASP A 182 8.47 -98.87 14.45
C ASP A 182 9.04 -98.95 15.87
N ILE A 183 8.20 -99.18 16.89
CA ILE A 183 8.70 -99.55 18.22
C ILE A 183 7.79 -100.62 18.84
N GLN A 184 8.06 -101.88 18.50
CA GLN A 184 7.82 -103.02 19.38
C GLN A 184 9.16 -103.64 19.78
N ASN A 185 9.51 -103.43 21.05
CA ASN A 185 10.45 -104.18 21.91
C ASN A 185 11.94 -104.11 21.52
N GLN A 186 12.90 -103.95 22.43
CA GLN A 186 12.95 -104.40 23.81
C GLN A 186 14.01 -103.60 24.60
N ASP A 187 13.76 -103.52 25.90
CA ASP A 187 14.53 -102.97 27.02
C ASP A 187 16.07 -103.04 26.89
N ASP A 188 16.73 -101.94 27.26
CA ASP A 188 17.87 -101.97 28.19
C ASP A 188 18.00 -100.60 28.88
N ASP A 189 17.95 -100.64 30.20
CA ASP A 189 18.13 -99.56 31.18
C ASP A 189 19.30 -98.62 30.85
N TYR A 190 19.07 -97.31 30.97
CA TYR A 190 19.92 -96.44 31.78
C TYR A 190 19.06 -95.32 32.36
N ASP A 191 18.86 -95.38 33.68
CA ASP A 191 18.47 -94.26 34.54
C ASP A 191 19.23 -92.99 34.16
N ASN A 192 18.51 -91.88 33.99
CA ASN A 192 18.83 -90.65 34.69
C ASN A 192 17.60 -89.73 34.70
N ASP A 193 17.14 -89.51 35.92
CA ASP A 193 16.20 -88.51 36.36
C ASP A 193 16.51 -87.13 35.73
N ASP A 194 15.51 -86.48 35.15
CA ASP A 194 14.95 -85.25 35.71
C ASP A 194 13.98 -84.55 34.75
N GLU A 195 12.75 -84.44 35.26
CA GLU A 195 11.86 -83.29 35.20
C GLU A 195 10.97 -83.05 33.96
N PHE A 196 9.71 -83.38 34.22
CA PHE A 196 8.49 -83.12 33.50
C PHE A 196 8.03 -81.65 33.68
N LEU A 197 7.35 -81.12 32.64
CA LEU A 197 6.33 -80.05 32.68
C LEU A 197 6.75 -78.60 33.05
N LEU A 198 6.57 -77.66 32.11
CA LEU A 198 5.38 -76.78 32.05
C LEU A 198 5.57 -75.60 31.08
N ILE A 199 4.67 -75.51 30.11
CA ILE A 199 4.32 -74.27 29.42
C ILE A 199 3.71 -73.33 30.47
N LYS A 200 4.41 -72.24 30.80
CA LYS A 200 3.78 -71.03 31.36
C LYS A 200 3.83 -69.91 30.33
N LYS A 201 2.65 -69.53 29.85
CA LYS A 201 2.38 -68.23 29.21
C LYS A 201 2.78 -67.13 30.17
N GLU A 202 3.73 -66.27 29.81
CA GLU A 202 3.83 -64.94 30.40
C GLU A 202 3.99 -63.85 29.33
N LYS A 203 3.02 -62.92 29.36
CA LYS A 203 3.03 -61.66 28.63
C LYS A 203 4.10 -60.76 29.24
N HIS A 204 5.17 -60.47 28.52
CA HIS A 204 6.02 -59.33 28.86
C HIS A 204 5.62 -58.10 28.04
N LYS A 205 4.89 -57.20 28.71
CA LYS A 205 4.92 -55.76 28.42
C LYS A 205 6.38 -55.31 28.53
N ASN A 206 6.98 -54.86 27.43
CA ASN A 206 8.24 -54.13 27.50
C ASN A 206 7.97 -52.64 27.34
N THR A 207 7.68 -51.99 28.46
CA THR A 207 7.87 -50.55 28.63
C THR A 207 9.36 -50.30 28.78
N ARG A 208 10.02 -49.79 27.74
CA ARG A 208 11.33 -49.14 27.88
C ARG A 208 11.20 -47.66 27.60
N SER A 209 11.04 -46.94 28.70
CA SER A 209 11.45 -45.55 28.86
C SER A 209 12.87 -45.35 28.35
N VAL A 210 13.06 -44.40 27.43
CA VAL A 210 14.33 -43.71 27.21
C VAL A 210 14.03 -42.24 26.93
N ASN A 211 14.15 -41.40 27.97
CA ASN A 211 14.37 -39.95 27.84
C ASN A 211 15.90 -39.68 27.95
N PRO A 212 16.44 -38.52 27.56
CA PRO A 212 17.49 -38.44 26.55
C PRO A 212 18.85 -38.11 27.17
N LYS A 213 19.93 -38.63 26.58
CA LYS A 213 21.28 -38.12 26.88
C LYS A 213 21.67 -37.05 25.88
N LYS A 214 21.80 -35.81 26.39
CA LYS A 214 22.61 -34.74 25.81
C LYS A 214 23.99 -35.27 25.44
N SER A 215 24.42 -35.06 24.20
CA SER A 215 25.81 -34.72 23.92
C SER A 215 25.87 -33.82 22.69
N GLN A 216 26.45 -32.65 22.91
CA GLN A 216 26.70 -31.60 21.95
C GLN A 216 27.80 -32.04 20.99
N LYS A 217 27.64 -31.78 19.69
CA LYS A 217 28.75 -31.40 18.80
C LYS A 217 28.21 -30.45 17.72
N LYS A 218 28.73 -29.23 17.72
CA LYS A 218 28.58 -28.23 16.64
C LYS A 218 29.13 -28.80 15.32
N PRO A 219 28.59 -28.30 14.20
CA PRO A 219 29.48 -27.70 13.21
C PRO A 219 29.06 -26.25 12.86
N GLU A 220 30.08 -25.43 12.63
CA GLU A 220 30.01 -24.08 12.09
C GLU A 220 29.69 -24.07 10.58
N LYS A 221 29.02 -22.98 10.16
CA LYS A 221 29.05 -22.28 8.85
C LYS A 221 28.65 -23.11 7.62
N GLY A 222 27.66 -22.75 6.80
CA GLY A 222 27.02 -21.47 6.57
C GLY A 222 26.74 -21.38 5.07
N ILE A 223 25.58 -21.89 4.63
CA ILE A 223 25.05 -21.67 3.28
C ILE A 223 23.81 -20.80 3.47
N LYS A 224 23.92 -19.50 3.14
CA LYS A 224 22.79 -18.59 3.10
C LYS A 224 21.85 -19.04 1.98
N LYS A 225 20.62 -19.42 2.34
CA LYS A 225 19.52 -19.54 1.38
C LYS A 225 18.52 -18.44 1.75
N ASP A 226 18.40 -17.46 0.86
CA ASP A 226 17.31 -16.48 0.87
C ASP A 226 15.98 -17.25 0.89
N GLN A 227 15.25 -17.11 1.99
CA GLN A 227 13.83 -17.40 2.06
C GLN A 227 13.20 -16.24 2.83
N SER A 228 12.83 -15.21 2.08
CA SER A 228 11.85 -14.21 2.52
C SER A 228 10.48 -14.88 2.64
N GLY A 229 10.27 -15.61 3.73
CA GLY A 229 8.95 -16.04 4.17
C GLY A 229 8.37 -14.94 5.06
N PHE A 230 7.22 -14.40 4.67
CA PHE A 230 6.45 -13.50 5.53
C PHE A 230 5.79 -14.35 6.63
N GLU A 231 6.19 -14.14 7.89
CA GLU A 231 5.59 -14.81 9.04
C GLU A 231 4.29 -14.07 9.39
N LEU A 232 3.14 -14.64 9.01
CA LEU A 232 1.82 -14.07 9.29
C LEU A 232 1.35 -14.54 10.67
N ASP A 233 1.57 -13.72 11.70
CA ASP A 233 1.04 -13.97 13.04
C ASP A 233 -0.44 -13.57 13.12
N MET A 234 -1.33 -14.58 13.13
CA MET A 234 -2.79 -14.39 13.32
C MET A 234 -3.22 -14.37 14.80
N ALA A 235 -2.28 -14.32 15.75
CA ALA A 235 -2.58 -14.38 17.18
C ALA A 235 -2.40 -13.03 17.89
N GLY A 236 -2.87 -11.91 17.32
CA GLY A 236 -3.32 -10.71 18.05
C GLY A 236 -2.43 -10.20 19.19
N ARG A 237 -1.11 -10.39 19.14
CA ARG A 237 -0.15 -9.85 20.11
C ARG A 237 0.78 -8.91 19.36
N VAL A 238 0.48 -7.62 19.49
CA VAL A 238 1.35 -6.54 19.07
C VAL A 238 2.63 -6.60 19.92
N THR A 239 3.67 -7.26 19.42
CA THR A 239 5.02 -7.16 20.01
C THR A 239 6.09 -7.08 18.93
N SER A 240 6.13 -5.97 18.22
CA SER A 240 7.38 -5.38 17.73
C SER A 240 7.06 -4.00 17.16
N LYS A 241 7.57 -2.95 17.80
CA LYS A 241 7.67 -1.62 17.19
C LYS A 241 8.45 -1.79 15.89
N ASP A 242 7.76 -1.67 14.77
CA ASP A 242 8.36 -1.81 13.47
C ASP A 242 9.08 -0.50 13.12
N ARG A 243 10.29 -0.58 12.57
CA ARG A 243 11.15 0.60 12.32
C ARG A 243 10.58 1.55 11.25
N LEU A 244 9.45 1.18 10.65
CA LEU A 244 8.73 1.94 9.63
C LEU A 244 7.66 2.87 10.21
N ASP A 245 7.21 2.66 11.45
CA ASP A 245 6.22 3.55 12.10
C ASP A 245 6.84 4.92 12.49
N ASP A 246 8.15 4.95 12.75
CA ASP A 246 8.86 6.16 13.16
C ASP A 246 9.05 7.19 12.00
N GLU A 247 8.84 6.79 10.74
CA GLU A 247 8.91 7.71 9.59
C GLU A 247 7.59 8.44 9.30
N PHE A 248 6.47 7.98 9.88
CA PHE A 248 5.15 8.59 9.68
C PHE A 248 4.85 9.76 10.64
N GLU A 249 5.59 9.91 11.74
CA GLU A 249 5.37 10.98 12.72
C GLU A 249 6.14 12.29 12.41
N ASN A 250 6.94 12.34 11.34
CA ASN A 250 7.77 13.51 11.00
C ASN A 250 7.29 14.34 9.80
N PHE A 251 6.03 14.20 9.37
CA PHE A 251 5.41 15.05 8.34
C PHE A 251 4.06 15.62 8.78
#